data_AF-A0A1Q9RB18-F1
#
_entry.id   AF-A0A1Q9RB18-F1
#
_cell.length_a   1.000
_cell.length_b   1.000
_cell.length_c   1.000
_cell.angle_alpha   90.00
_cell.angle_beta   90.00
_cell.angle_gamma   90.00
#
_symmetry.space_group_name_H-M   'P 1'
#
loop_
_entity.id
_entity.type
_entity.pdbx_description
1 polymer ?
#
loop_
_entity_poly.entity_id
_entity_poly.type
_entity_poly.pdbx_seq_one_letter_code
_entity_poly.pdbx_strand_id
1 'polypeptide(L)'
;MSTNSSALKQCQAELESLKKELPRLKAVSDEAAKNFSNSRQGRPVYPRDQIGPYSNAKARIDELSREIAKLQGLVNWEEGVKSASEDVRLTRKNIAKAESEIKTLRDKRETLESKRAALIAKHEREFKAAEHDEHEAAQAYAKAIGENDSGGESKAEGLLEKASRALAVIKQTLQGANTVSSALSGQLAELDDAIQLKQSELDSLNSKVLQAARFYWADRFEKAAHELATLAAHVAAAEKLLGYGDSLSDFYIPTVSPVKGRFISHRRLLERRSNITLEQLTDI
;
A
#
# COMPACT_ATOMS: atom_id res chain seq x y z
N MET A 1 22.98 18.24 3.14
CA MET A 1 22.62 16.84 3.51
C MET A 1 22.78 16.69 5.00
N SER A 2 21.94 15.91 5.69
CA SER A 2 22.15 15.67 7.14
C SER A 2 23.41 14.84 7.37
N THR A 3 24.01 14.98 8.55
CA THR A 3 25.17 14.20 9.00
C THR A 3 24.90 12.69 8.90
N ASN A 4 23.68 12.27 9.25
CA ASN A 4 23.22 10.89 9.15
C ASN A 4 23.16 10.37 7.70
N SER A 5 22.76 11.21 6.73
CA SER A 5 22.74 10.86 5.31
C SER A 5 24.14 10.65 4.72
N SER A 6 25.11 11.47 5.12
CA SER A 6 26.53 11.28 4.76
C SER A 6 27.10 9.99 5.35
N ALA A 7 26.85 9.74 6.65
CA ALA A 7 27.30 8.53 7.32
C ALA A 7 26.70 7.26 6.69
N LEU A 8 25.41 7.29 6.34
CA LEU A 8 24.74 6.17 5.67
C LEU A 8 25.43 5.80 4.35
N LYS A 9 25.76 6.79 3.52
CA LYS A 9 26.47 6.56 2.25
C LYS A 9 27.85 5.96 2.45
N GLN A 10 28.56 6.41 3.48
CA GLN A 10 29.89 5.89 3.82
C GLN A 10 29.80 4.42 4.26
N CYS A 11 28.89 4.08 5.18
CA CYS A 11 28.69 2.69 5.62
C CYS A 11 28.28 1.77 4.46
N GLN A 12 27.43 2.25 3.54
CA GLN A 12 27.03 1.50 2.34
C GLN A 12 28.23 1.24 1.42
N ALA A 13 29.07 2.25 1.17
CA ALA A 13 30.27 2.10 0.35
C ALA A 13 31.28 1.11 0.98
N GLU A 14 31.49 1.20 2.30
CA GLU A 14 32.38 0.28 3.03
C GLU A 14 31.85 -1.16 2.98
N LEU A 15 30.55 -1.35 3.18
CA LEU A 15 29.91 -2.67 3.14
C LEU A 15 30.04 -3.31 1.75
N GLU A 16 29.81 -2.55 0.67
CA GLU A 16 29.97 -3.07 -0.69
C GLU A 16 31.44 -3.38 -1.03
N SER A 17 32.38 -2.57 -0.54
CA SER A 17 33.81 -2.88 -0.66
C SER A 17 34.19 -4.17 0.06
N LEU A 18 33.75 -4.34 1.32
CA LEU A 18 34.03 -5.55 2.11
C LEU A 18 33.38 -6.80 1.51
N LYS A 19 32.14 -6.69 0.98
CA LYS A 19 31.50 -7.80 0.26
C LYS A 19 32.27 -8.22 -0.99
N LYS A 20 32.87 -7.26 -1.70
CA LYS A 20 33.70 -7.54 -2.88
C LYS A 20 35.02 -8.23 -2.52
N GLU A 21 35.60 -7.88 -1.37
CA GLU A 21 36.86 -8.47 -0.87
C GLU A 21 36.66 -9.83 -0.17
N LEU A 22 35.45 -10.08 0.35
CA LEU A 22 35.14 -11.28 1.15
C LEU A 22 35.48 -12.62 0.46
N PRO A 23 35.23 -12.83 -0.86
CA PRO A 23 35.61 -14.07 -1.53
C PRO A 23 37.12 -14.30 -1.55
N ARG A 24 37.91 -13.23 -1.74
CA ARG A 24 39.37 -13.30 -1.70
C ARG A 24 39.87 -13.65 -0.30
N LEU A 25 39.33 -12.99 0.73
CA LEU A 25 39.67 -13.28 2.13
C LEU A 25 39.28 -14.70 2.54
N LYS A 26 38.15 -15.20 2.04
CA LYS A 26 37.72 -16.58 2.25
C LYS A 26 38.72 -17.57 1.62
N ALA A 27 39.14 -17.34 0.38
CA ALA A 27 40.11 -18.21 -0.29
C ALA A 27 41.44 -18.29 0.48
N VAL A 28 41.95 -17.14 0.96
CA VAL A 28 43.17 -17.07 1.79
C VAL A 28 42.99 -17.82 3.12
N SER A 29 41.84 -17.65 3.78
CA SER A 29 41.51 -18.35 5.02
C SER A 29 41.42 -19.87 4.83
N ASP A 30 40.75 -20.32 3.76
CA ASP A 30 40.56 -21.74 3.46
C ASP A 30 41.90 -22.42 3.09
N GLU A 31 42.76 -21.72 2.34
CA GLU A 31 44.10 -22.18 2.01
C GLU A 31 45.00 -22.26 3.25
N ALA A 32 45.00 -21.23 4.11
CA ALA A 32 45.75 -21.22 5.35
C ALA A 32 45.31 -22.34 6.31
N ALA A 33 43.99 -22.56 6.43
CA ALA A 33 43.44 -23.65 7.24
C ALA A 33 43.83 -25.03 6.70
N LYS A 34 43.79 -25.22 5.38
CA LYS A 34 44.20 -26.46 4.71
C LYS A 34 45.69 -26.74 4.86
N ASN A 35 46.54 -25.72 4.74
CA ASN A 35 47.98 -25.82 4.94
C ASN A 35 48.32 -26.15 6.40
N PHE A 36 47.60 -25.55 7.35
CA PHE A 36 47.72 -25.88 8.77
C PHE A 36 47.32 -27.33 9.06
N SER A 37 46.19 -27.81 8.53
CA SER A 37 45.72 -29.19 8.76
C SER A 37 46.64 -30.25 8.16
N ASN A 38 47.35 -29.91 7.08
CA ASN A 38 48.27 -30.82 6.39
C ASN A 38 49.68 -30.85 7.00
N SER A 39 50.03 -29.91 7.87
CA SER A 39 51.35 -29.84 8.50
C SER A 39 51.45 -30.84 9.66
N ARG A 40 52.07 -32.00 9.41
CA ARG A 40 52.20 -33.12 10.37
C ARG A 40 53.44 -33.08 11.27
N GLN A 41 54.28 -32.05 11.20
CA GLN A 41 55.50 -31.97 12.02
C GLN A 41 55.53 -30.71 12.89
N GLY A 42 55.73 -30.91 14.20
CA GLY A 42 55.99 -29.89 15.21
C GLY A 42 54.91 -28.82 15.33
N ARG A 43 53.91 -29.04 16.23
CA ARG A 43 52.80 -28.11 16.59
C ARG A 43 52.90 -26.74 15.89
N PRO A 44 52.45 -26.62 14.63
CA PRO A 44 52.52 -25.36 13.91
C PRO A 44 51.71 -24.31 14.68
N VAL A 45 52.14 -23.06 14.67
CA VAL A 45 51.34 -21.97 15.24
C VAL A 45 50.13 -21.76 14.32
N TYR A 46 48.94 -21.68 14.89
CA TYR A 46 47.71 -21.47 14.12
C TYR A 46 47.77 -20.14 13.35
N PRO A 47 47.48 -20.12 12.04
CA PRO A 47 47.68 -18.95 11.17
C PRO A 47 46.60 -17.87 11.37
N ARG A 48 46.61 -17.23 12.54
CA ARG A 48 45.66 -16.18 12.91
C ARG A 48 45.68 -14.98 11.96
N ASP A 49 46.85 -14.62 11.42
CA ASP A 49 47.00 -13.44 10.57
C ASP A 49 46.37 -13.62 9.18
N GLN A 50 46.21 -14.87 8.72
CA GLN A 50 45.63 -15.19 7.42
C GLN A 50 44.14 -15.51 7.52
N ILE A 51 43.71 -16.11 8.65
CA ILE A 51 42.31 -16.48 8.92
C ILE A 51 41.52 -15.31 9.55
N GLY A 52 42.18 -14.54 10.43
CA GLY A 52 41.60 -13.42 11.18
C GLY A 52 40.94 -12.35 10.29
N PRO A 53 41.57 -11.90 9.18
CA PRO A 53 40.98 -10.90 8.29
C PRO A 53 39.60 -11.30 7.74
N TYR A 54 39.38 -12.59 7.43
CA TYR A 54 38.07 -13.07 6.95
C TYR A 54 37.00 -13.02 8.05
N SER A 55 37.33 -13.45 9.27
CA SER A 55 36.41 -13.38 10.41
C SER A 55 36.09 -11.92 10.79
N ASN A 56 37.10 -11.04 10.76
CA ASN A 56 36.94 -9.61 11.04
C ASN A 56 36.08 -8.93 9.98
N ALA A 57 36.29 -9.23 8.69
CA ALA A 57 35.46 -8.71 7.61
C ALA A 57 34.00 -9.13 7.75
N LYS A 58 33.71 -10.38 8.14
CA LYS A 58 32.34 -10.83 8.44
C LYS A 58 31.72 -10.06 9.60
N ALA A 59 32.43 -9.99 10.73
CA ALA A 59 31.96 -9.25 11.90
C ALA A 59 31.69 -7.77 11.57
N ARG A 60 32.54 -7.15 10.75
CA ARG A 60 32.39 -5.79 10.27
C ARG A 60 31.19 -5.64 9.32
N ILE A 61 30.95 -6.59 8.42
CA ILE A 61 29.74 -6.60 7.57
C ILE A 61 28.47 -6.67 8.43
N ASP A 62 28.45 -7.51 9.46
CA ASP A 62 27.29 -7.63 10.37
C ASP A 62 27.09 -6.36 11.20
N GLU A 63 28.17 -5.69 11.62
CA GLU A 63 28.14 -4.39 12.27
C GLU A 63 27.60 -3.31 11.33
N LEU A 64 28.19 -3.16 10.14
CA LEU A 64 27.77 -2.19 9.13
C LEU A 64 26.31 -2.41 8.71
N SER A 65 25.86 -3.64 8.59
CA SER A 65 24.45 -3.94 8.26
C SER A 65 23.49 -3.42 9.32
N ARG A 66 23.83 -3.59 10.61
CA ARG A 66 23.03 -3.05 11.72
C ARG A 66 23.10 -1.53 11.77
N GLU A 67 24.27 -0.96 11.53
CA GLU A 67 24.46 0.49 11.51
C GLU A 67 23.70 1.16 10.36
N ILE A 68 23.73 0.56 9.15
CA ILE A 68 22.95 1.00 7.99
C ILE A 68 21.46 0.99 8.31
N ALA A 69 20.93 -0.10 8.87
CA ALA A 69 19.50 -0.16 9.21
C ALA A 69 19.08 0.93 10.21
N LYS A 70 19.94 1.19 11.21
CA LYS A 70 19.73 2.27 12.18
C LYS A 70 19.77 3.65 11.51
N LEU A 71 20.79 3.92 10.69
CA LEU A 71 20.97 5.19 9.98
C LEU A 71 19.84 5.43 8.98
N GLN A 72 19.39 4.40 8.27
CA GLN A 72 18.21 4.47 7.40
C GLN A 72 16.97 4.89 8.19
N GLY A 73 16.74 4.30 9.37
CA GLY A 73 15.64 4.72 10.24
C GLY A 73 15.72 6.19 10.65
N LEU A 74 16.93 6.67 10.97
CA LEU A 74 17.17 8.08 11.35
C LEU A 74 16.96 9.03 10.17
N VAL A 75 17.50 8.70 8.99
CA VAL A 75 17.35 9.50 7.77
C VAL A 75 15.87 9.55 7.36
N ASN A 76 15.19 8.40 7.33
CA ASN A 76 13.76 8.33 7.01
C ASN A 76 12.91 9.17 7.98
N TRP A 77 13.27 9.19 9.26
CA TRP A 77 12.62 10.06 10.25
C TRP A 77 12.88 11.54 9.97
N GLU A 78 14.14 11.94 9.77
CA GLU A 78 14.51 13.34 9.53
C GLU A 78 13.89 13.90 8.24
N GLU A 79 13.94 13.12 7.16
CA GLU A 79 13.35 13.48 5.87
C GLU A 79 11.83 13.50 5.99
N GLY A 80 11.26 12.43 6.57
CA GLY A 80 9.82 12.31 6.77
C GLY A 80 9.22 13.44 7.59
N VAL A 81 9.87 13.89 8.67
CA VAL A 81 9.41 15.05 9.45
C VAL A 81 9.49 16.35 8.64
N LYS A 82 10.56 16.55 7.86
CA LYS A 82 10.74 17.76 7.05
C LYS A 82 9.73 17.85 5.91
N SER A 83 9.40 16.73 5.26
CA SER A 83 8.46 16.70 4.14
C SER A 83 7.01 16.44 4.55
N ALA A 84 6.74 16.07 5.81
CA ALA A 84 5.44 15.58 6.26
C ALA A 84 4.25 16.45 5.84
N SER A 85 4.33 17.77 6.03
CA SER A 85 3.23 18.68 5.71
C SER A 85 2.95 18.76 4.21
N GLU A 86 4.01 18.82 3.40
CA GLU A 86 3.89 18.85 1.95
C GLU A 86 3.43 17.49 1.40
N ASP A 87 3.95 16.39 1.95
CA ASP A 87 3.55 15.04 1.56
C ASP A 87 2.08 14.77 1.87
N VAL A 88 1.58 15.20 3.04
CA VAL A 88 0.14 15.13 3.36
C VAL A 88 -0.68 15.92 2.35
N ARG A 89 -0.26 17.15 2.03
CA ARG A 89 -0.99 18.03 1.10
C ARG A 89 -1.01 17.45 -0.31
N LEU A 90 0.15 17.03 -0.83
CA LEU A 90 0.29 16.47 -2.17
C LEU A 90 -0.44 15.13 -2.30
N THR A 91 -0.29 14.25 -1.31
CA THR A 91 -0.93 12.93 -1.35
C THR A 91 -2.45 13.05 -1.26
N ARG A 92 -2.98 13.97 -0.45
CA ARG A 92 -4.44 14.26 -0.43
C ARG A 92 -4.97 14.73 -1.78
N LYS A 93 -4.22 15.56 -2.50
CA LYS A 93 -4.61 15.98 -3.86
C LYS A 93 -4.65 14.78 -4.81
N ASN A 94 -3.69 13.87 -4.71
CA ASN A 94 -3.66 12.66 -5.53
C ASN A 94 -4.78 11.69 -5.17
N ILE A 95 -5.13 11.55 -3.88
CA ILE A 95 -6.29 10.80 -3.40
C ILE A 95 -7.57 11.34 -4.04
N ALA A 96 -7.81 12.65 -3.94
CA ALA A 96 -9.00 13.27 -4.52
C ALA A 96 -9.09 13.05 -6.04
N LYS A 97 -7.94 13.10 -6.74
CA LYS A 97 -7.86 12.77 -8.16
C LYS A 97 -8.22 11.31 -8.43
N ALA A 98 -7.63 10.36 -7.72
CA ALA A 98 -7.91 8.93 -7.87
C ALA A 98 -9.39 8.60 -7.57
N GLU A 99 -9.97 9.19 -6.52
CA GLU A 99 -11.39 9.05 -6.19
C GLU A 99 -12.30 9.56 -7.31
N SER A 100 -11.95 10.72 -7.90
CA SER A 100 -12.70 11.25 -9.04
C SER A 100 -12.61 10.33 -10.27
N GLU A 101 -11.44 9.77 -10.56
CA GLU A 101 -11.25 8.82 -11.67
C GLU A 101 -12.06 7.54 -11.44
N ILE A 102 -12.01 6.97 -10.22
CA ILE A 102 -12.81 5.80 -9.83
C ILE A 102 -14.30 6.07 -10.03
N LYS A 103 -14.79 7.26 -9.61
CA LYS A 103 -16.18 7.64 -9.82
C LYS A 103 -16.54 7.65 -11.31
N THR A 104 -15.73 8.28 -12.15
CA THR A 104 -16.00 8.31 -13.60
C THR A 104 -15.99 6.92 -14.24
N LEU A 105 -15.14 6.00 -13.77
CA LEU A 105 -15.12 4.61 -14.24
C LEU A 105 -16.38 3.86 -13.82
N ARG A 106 -16.83 4.05 -12.58
CA ARG A 106 -18.09 3.47 -12.07
C ARG A 106 -19.31 3.98 -12.83
N ASP A 107 -19.38 5.30 -13.07
CA ASP A 107 -20.45 5.90 -13.85
C ASP A 107 -20.49 5.32 -15.28
N LYS A 108 -19.31 5.18 -15.93
CA LYS A 108 -19.21 4.53 -17.25
C LYS A 108 -19.68 3.08 -17.20
N ARG A 109 -19.26 2.31 -16.21
CA ARG A 109 -19.67 0.92 -16.01
C ARG A 109 -21.18 0.79 -15.86
N GLU A 110 -21.80 1.62 -15.02
CA GLU A 110 -23.25 1.61 -14.79
C GLU A 110 -24.03 1.95 -16.07
N THR A 111 -23.57 2.95 -16.82
CA THR A 111 -24.21 3.29 -18.11
C THR A 111 -24.07 2.17 -19.14
N LEU A 112 -22.94 1.47 -19.18
CA LEU A 112 -22.70 0.36 -20.11
C LEU A 112 -23.54 -0.87 -19.73
N GLU A 113 -23.63 -1.19 -18.44
CA GLU A 113 -24.48 -2.26 -17.93
C GLU A 113 -25.96 -1.99 -18.26
N SER A 114 -26.41 -0.76 -18.03
CA SER A 114 -27.79 -0.35 -18.34
C SER A 114 -28.11 -0.51 -19.83
N LYS A 115 -27.18 -0.11 -20.72
CA LYS A 115 -27.31 -0.29 -22.18
C LYS A 115 -27.34 -1.77 -22.58
N ARG A 116 -26.46 -2.58 -21.99
CA ARG A 116 -26.41 -4.02 -22.22
C ARG A 116 -27.71 -4.70 -21.80
N ALA A 117 -28.19 -4.41 -20.59
CA ALA A 117 -29.45 -4.94 -20.08
C ALA A 117 -30.66 -4.53 -20.95
N ALA A 118 -30.71 -3.26 -21.39
CA ALA A 118 -31.76 -2.76 -22.27
C ALA A 118 -31.75 -3.45 -23.65
N LEU A 119 -30.57 -3.70 -24.23
CA LEU A 119 -30.42 -4.41 -25.50
C LEU A 119 -30.98 -5.84 -25.41
N ILE A 120 -30.57 -6.59 -24.39
CA ILE A 120 -31.04 -7.97 -24.17
C ILE A 120 -32.56 -7.96 -23.93
N ALA A 121 -33.05 -7.10 -23.04
CA ALA A 121 -34.47 -7.03 -22.71
C ALA A 121 -35.34 -6.67 -23.92
N LYS A 122 -34.85 -5.81 -24.82
CA LYS A 122 -35.56 -5.45 -26.06
C LYS A 122 -35.70 -6.67 -26.97
N HIS A 123 -34.61 -7.35 -27.29
CA HIS A 123 -34.64 -8.48 -28.22
C HIS A 123 -35.34 -9.72 -27.64
N GLU A 124 -35.25 -9.94 -26.34
CA GLU A 124 -35.99 -11.01 -25.66
C GLU A 124 -37.51 -10.77 -25.71
N ARG A 125 -37.96 -9.50 -25.59
CA ARG A 125 -39.38 -9.15 -25.75
C ARG A 125 -39.86 -9.36 -27.18
N GLU A 126 -39.08 -8.90 -28.16
CA GLU A 126 -39.38 -9.10 -29.58
C GLU A 126 -39.45 -10.59 -29.94
N PHE A 127 -38.54 -11.40 -29.39
CA PHE A 127 -38.54 -12.84 -29.57
C PHE A 127 -39.78 -13.51 -28.98
N LYS A 128 -40.14 -13.21 -27.73
CA LYS A 128 -41.34 -13.76 -27.09
C LYS A 128 -42.64 -13.37 -27.80
N ALA A 129 -42.72 -12.13 -28.31
CA ALA A 129 -43.87 -11.70 -29.09
C ALA A 129 -43.99 -12.51 -30.39
N ALA A 130 -42.88 -12.72 -31.10
CA ALA A 130 -42.88 -13.51 -32.33
C ALA A 130 -43.12 -15.01 -32.11
N GLU A 131 -42.63 -15.60 -31.01
CA GLU A 131 -42.97 -16.97 -30.63
C GLU A 131 -44.47 -17.10 -30.33
N HIS A 132 -45.07 -16.09 -29.71
CA HIS A 132 -46.51 -16.07 -29.45
C HIS A 132 -47.32 -16.00 -30.74
N ASP A 133 -46.95 -15.09 -31.66
CA ASP A 133 -47.60 -14.93 -32.97
C ASP A 133 -47.50 -16.22 -33.82
N GLU A 134 -46.35 -16.89 -33.82
CA GLU A 134 -46.19 -18.18 -34.50
C GLU A 134 -47.07 -19.26 -33.86
N HIS A 135 -47.11 -19.31 -32.52
CA HIS A 135 -47.92 -20.29 -31.81
C HIS A 135 -49.42 -20.10 -32.10
N GLU A 136 -49.91 -18.86 -32.12
CA GLU A 136 -51.30 -18.54 -32.47
C GLU A 136 -51.63 -18.92 -33.92
N ALA A 137 -50.74 -18.62 -34.87
CA ALA A 137 -50.90 -19.01 -36.26
C ALA A 137 -50.91 -20.55 -36.44
N ALA A 138 -50.06 -21.26 -35.70
CA ALA A 138 -50.01 -22.72 -35.72
C ALA A 138 -51.30 -23.34 -35.13
N GLN A 139 -51.84 -22.76 -34.07
CA GLN A 139 -53.14 -23.18 -33.51
C GLN A 139 -54.29 -22.95 -34.50
N ALA A 140 -54.31 -21.80 -35.19
CA ALA A 140 -55.31 -21.50 -36.21
C ALA A 140 -55.25 -22.47 -37.39
N TYR A 141 -54.04 -22.84 -37.84
CA TYR A 141 -53.84 -23.85 -38.88
C TYR A 141 -54.29 -25.24 -38.43
N ALA A 142 -53.91 -25.68 -37.23
CA ALA A 142 -54.35 -26.95 -36.66
C ALA A 142 -55.87 -27.04 -36.54
N LYS A 143 -56.53 -25.92 -36.20
CA LYS A 143 -57.99 -25.83 -36.16
C LYS A 143 -58.62 -25.94 -37.55
N ALA A 144 -58.08 -25.25 -38.56
CA ALA A 144 -58.59 -25.32 -39.93
C ALA A 144 -58.48 -26.74 -40.52
N ILE A 145 -57.37 -27.45 -40.24
CA ILE A 145 -57.22 -28.88 -40.59
C ILE A 145 -58.30 -29.72 -39.90
N GLY A 146 -58.52 -29.51 -38.60
CA GLY A 146 -59.53 -30.26 -37.84
C GLY A 146 -60.97 -30.02 -38.31
N GLU A 147 -61.27 -28.85 -38.86
CA GLU A 147 -62.58 -28.48 -39.40
C GLU A 147 -62.76 -28.86 -40.89
N ASN A 148 -61.70 -29.35 -41.55
CA ASN A 148 -61.69 -29.79 -42.95
C ASN A 148 -62.09 -28.67 -43.95
N ASP A 149 -61.84 -27.41 -43.59
CA ASP A 149 -62.07 -26.23 -44.43
C ASP A 149 -60.84 -25.95 -45.31
N SER A 150 -60.85 -26.46 -46.53
CA SER A 150 -59.74 -26.32 -47.49
C SER A 150 -59.41 -24.87 -47.87
N GLY A 151 -60.38 -23.96 -47.79
CA GLY A 151 -60.17 -22.52 -48.03
C GLY A 151 -59.53 -21.83 -46.83
N GLY A 152 -59.96 -22.19 -45.63
CA GLY A 152 -59.39 -21.74 -44.36
C GLY A 152 -57.97 -22.27 -44.13
N GLU A 153 -57.71 -23.53 -44.53
CA GLU A 153 -56.42 -24.21 -44.40
C GLU A 153 -55.32 -23.47 -45.16
N SER A 154 -55.49 -23.21 -46.46
CA SER A 154 -54.49 -22.50 -47.27
C SER A 154 -54.21 -21.08 -46.77
N LYS A 155 -55.23 -20.39 -46.25
CA LYS A 155 -55.06 -19.06 -45.67
C LYS A 155 -54.32 -19.10 -44.33
N ALA A 156 -54.62 -20.08 -43.47
CA ALA A 156 -53.95 -20.26 -42.19
C ALA A 156 -52.50 -20.75 -42.37
N GLU A 157 -52.23 -21.61 -43.35
CA GLU A 157 -50.88 -22.03 -43.75
C GLU A 157 -50.03 -20.84 -44.18
N GLY A 158 -50.56 -19.97 -45.06
CA GLY A 158 -49.87 -18.76 -45.49
C GLY A 158 -49.61 -17.74 -44.37
N LEU A 159 -50.41 -17.74 -43.30
CA LEU A 159 -50.16 -16.94 -42.10
C LEU A 159 -49.09 -17.57 -41.20
N LEU A 160 -49.14 -18.89 -41.02
CA LEU A 160 -48.13 -19.64 -40.29
C LEU A 160 -46.75 -19.48 -40.94
N GLU A 161 -46.63 -19.65 -42.25
CA GLU A 161 -45.36 -19.44 -42.95
C GLU A 161 -44.81 -18.01 -42.79
N LYS A 162 -45.69 -17.00 -42.74
CA LYS A 162 -45.28 -15.61 -42.51
C LYS A 162 -44.78 -15.41 -41.08
N ALA A 163 -45.48 -15.96 -40.10
CA ALA A 163 -45.10 -15.89 -38.69
C ALA A 163 -43.77 -16.64 -38.44
N SER A 164 -43.60 -17.85 -38.98
CA SER A 164 -42.34 -18.60 -38.88
C SER A 164 -41.16 -17.88 -39.54
N ARG A 165 -41.38 -17.23 -40.70
CA ARG A 165 -40.34 -16.40 -41.34
C ARG A 165 -39.98 -15.19 -40.49
N ALA A 166 -40.95 -14.52 -39.88
CA ALA A 166 -40.70 -13.40 -38.97
C ALA A 166 -39.93 -13.85 -37.72
N LEU A 167 -40.29 -14.98 -37.12
CA LEU A 167 -39.57 -15.56 -36.00
C LEU A 167 -38.13 -15.92 -36.36
N ALA A 168 -37.88 -16.49 -37.53
CA ALA A 168 -36.53 -16.83 -37.99
C ALA A 168 -35.63 -15.58 -38.09
N VAL A 169 -36.16 -14.46 -38.62
CA VAL A 169 -35.46 -13.17 -38.66
C VAL A 169 -35.17 -12.68 -37.25
N ILE A 170 -36.15 -12.71 -36.35
CA ILE A 170 -35.98 -12.24 -34.97
C ILE A 170 -34.96 -13.10 -34.21
N LYS A 171 -34.97 -14.42 -34.41
CA LYS A 171 -33.98 -15.33 -33.83
C LYS A 171 -32.55 -14.98 -34.28
N GLN A 172 -32.36 -14.63 -35.55
CA GLN A 172 -31.07 -14.13 -36.04
C GLN A 172 -30.69 -12.80 -35.39
N THR A 173 -31.64 -11.86 -35.24
CA THR A 173 -31.37 -10.59 -34.55
C THR A 173 -31.03 -10.79 -33.07
N LEU A 174 -31.66 -11.74 -32.38
CA LEU A 174 -31.36 -12.10 -31.00
C LEU A 174 -29.96 -12.70 -30.87
N GLN A 175 -29.54 -13.55 -31.81
CA GLN A 175 -28.16 -14.04 -31.86
C GLN A 175 -27.17 -12.89 -32.03
N GLY A 176 -27.44 -11.94 -32.94
CA GLY A 176 -26.62 -10.73 -33.10
C GLY A 176 -26.61 -9.84 -31.85
N ALA A 177 -27.73 -9.70 -31.15
CA ALA A 177 -27.78 -8.97 -29.89
C ALA A 177 -26.96 -9.65 -28.79
N ASN A 178 -26.96 -10.99 -28.74
CA ASN A 178 -26.18 -11.77 -27.80
C ASN A 178 -24.67 -11.66 -28.06
N THR A 179 -24.22 -11.60 -29.32
CA THR A 179 -22.81 -11.35 -29.63
C THR A 179 -22.38 -9.95 -29.21
N VAL A 180 -23.22 -8.93 -29.46
CA VAL A 180 -22.98 -7.56 -28.96
C VAL A 180 -22.97 -7.52 -27.44
N SER A 181 -23.91 -8.20 -26.78
CA SER A 181 -23.96 -8.32 -25.32
C SER A 181 -22.69 -8.96 -24.75
N SER A 182 -22.15 -9.99 -25.42
CA SER A 182 -20.88 -10.61 -25.05
C SER A 182 -19.71 -9.65 -25.19
N ALA A 183 -19.68 -8.83 -26.25
CA ALA A 183 -18.66 -7.80 -26.42
C ALA A 183 -18.75 -6.71 -25.33
N LEU A 184 -19.97 -6.29 -24.98
CA LEU A 184 -20.22 -5.36 -23.89
C LEU A 184 -19.81 -5.95 -22.53
N SER A 185 -20.01 -7.25 -22.29
CA SER A 185 -19.49 -7.93 -21.10
C SER A 185 -17.97 -7.87 -21.03
N GLY A 186 -17.27 -8.00 -22.16
CA GLY A 186 -15.81 -7.84 -22.23
C GLY A 186 -15.37 -6.43 -21.81
N GLN A 187 -16.04 -5.40 -22.33
CA GLN A 187 -15.77 -4.01 -21.94
C GLN A 187 -16.08 -3.72 -20.47
N LEU A 188 -17.13 -4.35 -19.92
CA LEU A 188 -17.44 -4.26 -18.48
C LEU A 188 -16.32 -4.89 -17.64
N ALA A 189 -15.78 -6.03 -18.06
CA ALA A 189 -14.64 -6.65 -17.39
C ALA A 189 -13.40 -5.77 -17.42
N GLU A 190 -13.09 -5.14 -18.56
CA GLU A 190 -11.98 -4.17 -18.67
C GLU A 190 -12.17 -2.96 -17.74
N LEU A 191 -13.41 -2.46 -17.60
CA LEU A 191 -13.73 -1.39 -16.66
C LEU A 191 -13.58 -1.85 -15.20
N ASP A 192 -13.99 -3.08 -14.88
CA ASP A 192 -13.83 -3.66 -13.54
C ASP A 192 -12.35 -3.81 -13.18
N ASP A 193 -11.52 -4.30 -14.09
CA ASP A 193 -10.06 -4.38 -13.93
C ASP A 193 -9.44 -2.99 -13.70
N ALA A 194 -9.86 -2.00 -14.50
CA ALA A 194 -9.39 -0.62 -14.35
C ALA A 194 -9.81 0.01 -13.01
N ILE A 195 -11.03 -0.27 -12.55
CA ILE A 195 -11.52 0.16 -11.23
C ILE A 195 -10.70 -0.49 -10.12
N GLN A 196 -10.42 -1.79 -10.20
CA GLN A 196 -9.64 -2.51 -9.21
C GLN A 196 -8.19 -1.99 -9.15
N LEU A 197 -7.57 -1.75 -10.30
CA LEU A 197 -6.23 -1.14 -10.37
C LEU A 197 -6.22 0.22 -9.67
N LYS A 198 -7.22 1.07 -9.94
CA LYS A 198 -7.33 2.39 -9.30
C LYS A 198 -7.62 2.33 -7.81
N GLN A 199 -8.38 1.34 -7.34
CA GLN A 199 -8.57 1.10 -5.91
C GLN A 199 -7.26 0.72 -5.21
N SER A 200 -6.45 -0.14 -5.83
CA SER A 200 -5.12 -0.48 -5.29
C SER A 200 -4.17 0.73 -5.25
N GLU A 201 -4.26 1.62 -6.24
CA GLU A 201 -3.55 2.91 -6.23
C GLU A 201 -4.02 3.78 -5.05
N LEU A 202 -5.32 3.86 -4.81
CA LEU A 202 -5.92 4.60 -3.71
C LEU A 202 -5.45 4.07 -2.34
N ASP A 203 -5.41 2.74 -2.15
CA ASP A 203 -4.92 2.13 -0.91
C ASP A 203 -3.43 2.42 -0.65
N SER A 204 -2.63 2.43 -1.72
CA SER A 204 -1.23 2.85 -1.66
C SER A 204 -1.09 4.32 -1.26
N LEU A 205 -1.91 5.21 -1.84
CA LEU A 205 -1.93 6.63 -1.49
C LEU A 205 -2.41 6.85 -0.04
N ASN A 206 -3.41 6.10 0.43
CA ASN A 206 -3.88 6.13 1.81
C ASN A 206 -2.78 5.71 2.79
N SER A 207 -2.03 4.66 2.46
CA SER A 207 -0.87 4.25 3.27
C SER A 207 0.20 5.35 3.35
N LYS A 208 0.49 6.01 2.21
CA LYS A 208 1.45 7.13 2.15
C LYS A 208 0.99 8.34 2.98
N VAL A 209 -0.29 8.73 2.90
CA VAL A 209 -0.78 9.88 3.67
C VAL A 209 -0.78 9.59 5.16
N LEU A 210 -1.10 8.35 5.58
CA LEU A 210 -1.01 7.94 6.99
C LEU A 210 0.43 7.96 7.50
N GLN A 211 1.39 7.51 6.68
CA GLN A 211 2.79 7.57 7.03
C GLN A 211 3.29 9.02 7.19
N ALA A 212 2.94 9.91 6.27
CA ALA A 212 3.27 11.33 6.37
C ALA A 212 2.61 11.99 7.59
N ALA A 213 1.33 11.69 7.84
CA ALA A 213 0.62 12.16 9.02
C ALA A 213 1.26 11.66 10.33
N ARG A 214 1.74 10.41 10.36
CA ARG A 214 2.48 9.88 11.51
C ARG A 214 3.72 10.71 11.79
N PHE A 215 4.54 11.04 10.79
CA PHE A 215 5.72 11.90 10.99
C PHE A 215 5.33 13.30 11.49
N TYR A 216 4.30 13.89 10.88
CA TYR A 216 3.79 15.20 11.27
C TYR A 216 3.37 15.25 12.75
N TRP A 217 2.54 14.29 13.17
CA TRP A 217 2.05 14.24 14.55
C TRP A 217 3.14 13.86 15.53
N ALA A 218 4.05 12.98 15.14
CA ALA A 218 5.13 12.55 16.00
C ALA A 218 6.14 13.70 16.26
N ASP A 219 6.45 14.54 15.28
CA ASP A 219 7.26 15.76 15.50
C ASP A 219 6.58 16.74 16.45
N ARG A 220 5.28 16.98 16.28
CA ARG A 220 4.50 17.86 17.19
C ARG A 220 4.44 17.30 18.60
N PHE A 221 4.22 15.99 18.74
CA PHE A 221 4.22 15.32 20.03
C PHE A 221 5.58 15.43 20.72
N GLU A 222 6.67 15.22 19.99
CA GLU A 222 8.04 15.34 20.52
C GLU A 222 8.32 16.76 21.04
N LYS A 223 7.91 17.79 20.31
CA LYS A 223 8.06 19.19 20.73
C LYS A 223 7.25 19.49 22.00
N ALA A 224 5.98 19.10 22.02
CA ALA A 224 5.12 19.26 23.19
C ALA A 224 5.66 18.51 24.43
N ALA A 225 6.20 17.30 24.24
CA ALA A 225 6.84 16.54 25.32
C ALA A 225 8.06 17.28 25.91
N HIS A 226 8.87 17.93 25.05
CA HIS A 226 10.01 18.72 25.51
C HIS A 226 9.59 19.99 26.22
N GLU A 227 8.57 20.69 25.71
CA GLU A 227 7.98 21.88 26.35
C GLU A 227 7.42 21.54 27.73
N LEU A 228 6.62 20.46 27.83
CA LEU A 228 6.07 20.00 29.09
C LEU A 228 7.18 19.64 30.09
N ALA A 229 8.25 18.97 29.64
CA ALA A 229 9.41 18.69 30.49
C ALA A 229 10.16 19.96 30.94
N THR A 230 10.17 21.02 30.13
CA THR A 230 10.72 22.32 30.51
C THR A 230 9.84 22.99 31.56
N LEU A 231 8.52 23.03 31.37
CA LEU A 231 7.58 23.59 32.35
C LEU A 231 7.65 22.84 33.69
N ALA A 232 7.64 21.50 33.64
CA ALA A 232 7.82 20.65 34.79
C ALA A 232 9.13 20.96 35.55
N ALA A 233 10.22 21.29 34.83
CA ALA A 233 11.49 21.62 35.45
C ALA A 233 11.41 22.95 36.22
N HIS A 234 10.69 23.94 35.71
CA HIS A 234 10.45 25.21 36.39
C HIS A 234 9.62 25.01 37.66
N VAL A 235 8.55 24.20 37.60
CA VAL A 235 7.76 23.85 38.78
C VAL A 235 8.62 23.17 39.84
N ALA A 236 9.38 22.13 39.46
CA ALA A 236 10.26 21.42 40.38
C ALA A 236 11.37 22.34 40.96
N ALA A 237 11.84 23.33 40.19
CA ALA A 237 12.83 24.30 40.66
C ALA A 237 12.26 25.25 41.70
N ALA A 238 11.04 25.76 41.46
CA ALA A 238 10.32 26.61 42.40
C ALA A 238 10.04 25.85 43.72
N GLU A 239 9.54 24.62 43.66
CA GLU A 239 9.33 23.77 44.83
C GLU A 239 10.61 23.56 45.64
N LYS A 240 11.73 23.27 44.95
CA LYS A 240 13.03 23.12 45.60
C LYS A 240 13.46 24.40 46.34
N LEU A 241 13.27 25.58 45.74
CA LEU A 241 13.62 26.86 46.37
C LEU A 241 12.73 27.19 47.57
N LEU A 242 11.46 26.74 47.55
CA LEU A 242 10.53 26.84 48.67
C LEU A 242 10.79 25.79 49.78
N GLY A 243 11.68 24.83 49.53
CA GLY A 243 11.97 23.72 50.46
C GLY A 243 10.92 22.62 50.46
N TYR A 244 10.08 22.55 49.43
CA TYR A 244 9.08 21.49 49.27
C TYR A 244 9.72 20.18 48.77
N GLY A 245 9.02 19.07 49.03
CA GLY A 245 9.36 17.77 48.45
C GLY A 245 9.12 17.74 46.93
N ASP A 246 9.63 16.69 46.27
CA ASP A 246 9.54 16.58 44.81
C ASP A 246 8.18 16.03 44.37
N SER A 247 7.29 16.90 43.86
CA SER A 247 5.94 16.50 43.45
C SER A 247 5.90 15.74 42.12
N LEU A 248 7.02 15.72 41.38
CA LEU A 248 7.12 15.18 40.03
C LEU A 248 8.02 13.93 39.97
N SER A 249 8.09 13.17 41.07
CA SER A 249 8.89 11.93 41.18
C SER A 249 8.53 10.89 40.12
N ASP A 250 7.26 10.82 39.74
CA ASP A 250 6.73 9.86 38.75
C ASP A 250 6.72 10.41 37.31
N PHE A 251 7.39 11.54 37.08
CA PHE A 251 7.40 12.18 35.77
C PHE A 251 8.04 11.28 34.70
N TYR A 252 7.23 10.87 33.73
CA TYR A 252 7.63 10.02 32.62
C TYR A 252 6.85 10.36 31.36
N ILE A 253 7.53 10.81 30.31
CA ILE A 253 6.91 11.11 29.02
C ILE A 253 7.65 10.31 27.93
N PRO A 254 6.96 9.47 27.14
CA PRO A 254 7.59 8.77 26.02
C PRO A 254 8.05 9.76 24.95
N THR A 255 9.12 9.42 24.24
CA THR A 255 9.58 10.13 23.03
C THR A 255 9.41 9.22 21.82
N VAL A 256 9.09 9.82 20.69
CA VAL A 256 8.77 9.12 19.43
C VAL A 256 9.93 9.19 18.44
N SER A 257 10.89 10.10 18.66
CA SER A 257 12.08 10.23 17.83
C SER A 257 13.05 9.04 18.00
N PRO A 258 13.65 8.53 16.90
CA PRO A 258 14.70 7.52 16.96
C PRO A 258 16.07 8.06 17.42
N VAL A 259 16.21 9.39 17.62
CA VAL A 259 17.51 10.07 17.71
C VAL A 259 18.24 9.84 19.05
N LYS A 260 17.55 9.73 20.21
CA LYS A 260 18.09 9.23 21.51
C LYS A 260 17.11 9.32 22.67
N GLY A 261 17.05 8.27 23.50
CA GLY A 261 16.17 8.15 24.67
C GLY A 261 14.75 7.80 24.23
N ARG A 262 14.13 6.83 24.90
CA ARG A 262 12.74 6.42 24.62
C ARG A 262 11.71 7.23 25.42
N PHE A 263 12.21 8.06 26.34
CA PHE A 263 11.40 8.83 27.26
C PHE A 263 12.20 9.97 27.88
N ILE A 264 11.49 10.98 28.38
CA ILE A 264 11.95 11.99 29.33
C ILE A 264 11.53 11.53 30.72
N SER A 265 12.49 11.21 31.58
CA SER A 265 12.23 10.75 32.96
C SER A 265 12.44 11.84 33.98
N HIS A 266 11.95 11.59 35.19
CA HIS A 266 12.24 12.36 36.39
C HIS A 266 13.74 12.67 36.56
N ARG A 267 14.65 11.71 36.29
CA ARG A 267 16.10 12.00 36.33
C ARG A 267 16.51 13.14 35.38
N ARG A 268 16.03 13.11 34.12
CA ARG A 268 16.30 14.18 33.15
C ARG A 268 15.65 15.50 33.57
N LEU A 269 14.50 15.43 34.23
CA LEU A 269 13.83 16.58 34.83
C LEU A 269 14.71 17.22 35.91
N LEU A 270 15.27 16.42 36.82
CA LEU A 270 16.18 16.89 37.87
C LEU A 270 17.44 17.58 37.32
N GLU A 271 18.00 17.05 36.24
CA GLU A 271 19.15 17.63 35.54
C GLU A 271 18.80 19.00 34.91
N ARG A 272 17.57 19.17 34.40
CA ARG A 272 17.08 20.47 33.91
C ARG A 272 16.83 21.44 35.06
N ARG A 273 16.19 20.96 36.14
CA ARG A 273 15.89 21.72 37.35
C ARG A 273 17.14 22.37 37.94
N SER A 274 18.27 21.68 37.98
CA SER A 274 19.51 22.21 38.59
C SER A 274 20.07 23.44 37.88
N ASN A 275 19.66 23.71 36.64
CA ASN A 275 20.16 24.81 35.83
C ASN A 275 19.24 26.04 35.87
N ILE A 276 18.09 25.97 36.55
CA ILE A 276 17.10 27.04 36.61
C ILE A 276 17.37 27.91 37.84
N THR A 277 17.47 29.23 37.65
CA THR A 277 17.73 30.22 38.71
C THR A 277 16.44 30.89 39.19
N LEU A 278 16.50 31.56 40.36
CA LEU A 278 15.36 32.33 40.88
C LEU A 278 14.92 33.46 39.93
N GLU A 279 15.88 34.14 39.30
CA GLU A 279 15.63 35.20 38.31
C GLU A 279 14.80 34.65 37.14
N GLN A 280 15.17 33.49 36.60
CA GLN A 280 14.43 32.82 35.52
C GLN A 280 13.02 32.38 35.92
N LEU A 281 12.76 32.12 37.20
CA LEU A 281 11.45 31.73 37.71
C LEU A 281 10.51 32.91 37.95
N THR A 282 11.07 34.12 38.06
CA THR A 282 10.33 35.34 38.45
C THR A 282 10.20 36.35 37.32
N ASP A 283 10.90 36.12 36.19
CA ASP A 283 10.75 36.86 34.93
C ASP A 283 9.58 36.29 34.11
N ILE A 284 8.34 36.59 34.53
CA ILE A 284 7.08 36.07 33.97
C ILE A 284 6.22 37.19 33.40
#